data_AF-C9LGS0-F1
#
_entry.id   AF-C9LGS0-F1
#
_cell.length_a   1.000
_cell.length_b   1.000
_cell.length_c   1.000
_cell.angle_alpha   90.00
_cell.angle_beta   90.00
_cell.angle_gamma   90.00
#
_symmetry.space_group_name_H-M   'P 1'
#
loop_
_entity.id
_entity.type
_entity.pdbx_description
1 polymer ?
#
loop_
_entity_poly.entity_id
_entity_poly.type
_entity_poly.pdbx_seq_one_letter_code
_entity_poly.pdbx_strand_id
1 'polypeptide(L)' 'MEEFKKGDVVCLRSNPSMKFTVCGILDVRGRIEIQIVYFNEGNNRFEYHSFVPEVLSLV' A
#
# COMPACT_ATOMS: atom_id res chain seq x y z
N MET A 1 -0.61 -14.12 8.42
CA MET A 1 -0.88 -12.91 7.62
C MET A 1 0.39 -12.09 7.62
N GLU A 2 0.80 -11.52 6.49
CA GLU A 2 1.96 -10.64 6.46
C GLU A 2 1.69 -9.43 7.38
N GLU A 3 2.63 -9.15 8.29
CA GLU A 3 2.55 -7.99 9.18
C GLU A 3 3.18 -6.79 8.48
N PHE A 4 2.36 -5.99 7.83
CA PHE A 4 2.78 -4.72 7.23
C PHE A 4 3.18 -3.71 8.31
N LYS A 5 4.17 -2.86 8.00
CA LYS A 5 4.66 -1.77 8.84
C LYS A 5 4.84 -0.52 8.00
N LYS A 6 4.70 0.65 8.64
CA LYS A 6 4.99 1.93 8.00
C LYS A 6 6.45 1.94 7.53
N GLY A 7 6.67 2.30 6.27
CA GLY A 7 7.97 2.29 5.62
C GLY A 7 8.23 1.04 4.78
N ASP A 8 7.44 -0.03 4.92
CA ASP A 8 7.56 -1.21 4.07
C ASP A 8 7.31 -0.86 2.61
N VAL A 9 8.03 -1.56 1.73
CA VAL A 9 7.78 -1.52 0.30
C VAL A 9 6.91 -2.70 -0.07
N VAL A 10 5.78 -2.39 -0.70
CA VAL A 10 4.78 -3.38 -1.11
C VAL A 10 4.50 -3.27 -2.60
N CYS A 11 3.94 -4.31 -3.18
CA CYS A 11 3.35 -4.27 -4.51
C CYS A 11 1.94 -4.87 -4.48
N LEU A 12 1.16 -4.58 -5.52
CA LEU A 12 -0.09 -5.29 -5.75
C LEU A 12 0.23 -6.70 -6.25
N ARG A 13 -0.41 -7.73 -5.71
CA ARG A 13 -0.24 -9.12 -6.19
C ARG A 13 -0.56 -9.27 -7.67
N SER A 14 -1.54 -8.51 -8.16
CA SER A 14 -1.93 -8.48 -9.58
C SER A 14 -0.95 -7.72 -10.47
N ASN A 15 -0.10 -6.87 -9.90
CA ASN A 15 0.90 -6.11 -10.62
C ASN A 15 2.18 -5.92 -9.77
N PRO A 16 3.06 -6.94 -9.74
CA PRO A 16 4.28 -6.90 -8.94
C PRO A 16 5.32 -5.86 -9.40
N SER A 17 5.13 -5.29 -10.59
CA SER A 17 6.08 -4.32 -11.16
C SER A 17 5.97 -2.94 -10.50
N MET A 18 4.78 -2.59 -10.02
CA MET A 18 4.53 -1.31 -9.37
C MET A 18 4.76 -1.43 -7.86
N LYS A 19 5.67 -0.61 -7.34
CA LYS A 19 6.05 -0.61 -5.92
C LYS A 19 5.48 0.64 -5.24
N PHE A 20 5.08 0.45 -3.99
CA PHE A 20 4.49 1.49 -3.15
C PHE A 20 5.12 1.45 -1.76
N THR A 21 5.10 2.58 -1.06
CA THR A 21 5.53 2.62 0.34
C THR A 21 4.32 2.65 1.26
N VAL A 22 4.30 1.81 2.28
CA VAL A 22 3.27 1.86 3.32
C VAL A 22 3.47 3.13 4.15
N CYS A 23 2.47 4.02 4.16
CA CYS A 23 2.50 5.25 4.97
C CYS A 23 1.64 5.18 6.22
N GLY A 24 0.70 4.23 6.29
CA GLY A 24 -0.17 4.03 7.45
C GLY A 24 -0.86 2.66 7.47
N ILE A 25 -1.31 2.27 8.65
CA ILE A 25 -2.15 1.09 8.88
C ILE A 25 -3.38 1.60 9.61
N LEU A 26 -4.55 1.41 9.02
CA LEU A 26 -5.81 1.98 9.45
C LEU A 26 -6.73 0.86 9.91
N ASP A 27 -7.45 1.06 11.01
CA ASP A 27 -8.61 0.24 11.36
C ASP A 27 -9.87 1.00 10.97
N VAL A 28 -10.55 0.50 9.93
CA VAL A 28 -11.78 1.07 9.40
C VAL A 28 -12.93 0.12 9.70
N ARG A 29 -13.66 0.41 10.78
CA ARG A 29 -14.83 -0.37 11.23
C ARG A 29 -14.52 -1.85 11.48
N GLY A 30 -13.37 -2.15 12.09
CA GLY A 30 -12.94 -3.52 12.41
C GLY A 30 -12.27 -4.24 11.24
N ARG A 31 -11.92 -3.52 10.17
CA ARG A 31 -11.14 -4.04 9.04
C ARG A 31 -9.84 -3.27 8.94
N ILE A 32 -8.74 -4.00 8.85
CA ILE A 32 -7.42 -3.41 8.63
C ILE A 32 -7.29 -3.01 7.16
N GLU A 33 -6.90 -1.76 6.91
CA GLU A 33 -6.51 -1.26 5.61
C GLU A 33 -5.06 -0.74 5.67
N ILE A 34 -4.30 -1.06 4.64
CA ILE A 34 -2.92 -0.61 4.45
C ILE A 34 -2.95 0.61 3.54
N GLN A 35 -2.59 1.77 4.10
CA GLN A 35 -2.46 3.00 3.33
C GLN A 35 -1.07 3.06 2.71
N ILE A 36 -1.03 3.21 1.40
CA ILE A 36 0.19 3.33 0.61
C ILE A 36 0.35 4.74 0.05
N VAL A 37 1.58 5.07 -0.34
CA VAL A 37 1.94 6.26 -1.09
C VAL A 37 2.87 5.89 -2.25
N TYR A 38 2.69 6.57 -3.39
CA TYR A 38 3.62 6.55 -4.51
C TYR A 38 3.60 7.90 -5.23
N PHE A 39 4.67 8.20 -5.96
CA PHE A 39 4.71 9.36 -6.85
C PHE A 39 4.10 8.97 -8.20
N ASN A 40 3.02 9.63 -8.60
CA ASN A 40 2.41 9.46 -9.91
C ASN A 40 3.03 10.48 -10.87
N GLU A 41 3.90 10.01 -11.77
CA GLU A 41 4.56 10.85 -12.76
C GLU A 41 3.58 11.48 -13.77
N GLY A 42 2.48 10.80 -14.10
CA GLY A 42 1.48 11.31 -15.04
C GLY A 42 0.75 12.55 -14.53
N ASN A 43 0.62 12.67 -13.20
CA ASN A 43 -0.04 13.80 -12.54
C ASN A 43 0.96 14.68 -11.74
N ASN A 44 2.26 14.37 -11.79
CA ASN A 44 3.34 15.03 -11.07
C ASN A 44 3.06 15.27 -9.57
N ARG A 45 2.51 14.26 -8.88
CA ARG A 45 2.11 14.37 -7.46
C ARG A 45 2.20 13.04 -6.73
N PHE A 46 2.27 13.11 -5.39
CA PHE A 46 2.07 11.93 -4.56
C PHE A 46 0.59 11.55 -4.51
N GLU A 47 0.31 10.26 -4.67
CA GLU A 47 -1.03 9.69 -4.55
C GLU A 47 -1.08 8.69 -3.40
N TYR A 48 -2.21 8.68 -2.70
CA TYR A 48 -2.45 7.88 -1.51
C TYR A 48 -3.65 6.98 -1.75
N HIS A 49 -3.51 5.70 -1.45
CA HIS A 49 -4.58 4.72 -1.61
C HIS A 49 -4.57 3.75 -0.44
N SER A 50 -5.75 3.22 -0.09
CA SER A 50 -5.90 2.20 0.93
C SER A 50 -6.27 0.87 0.29
N PHE A 51 -5.62 -0.20 0.73
CA PHE A 51 -5.90 -1.56 0.26
C PHE A 51 -6.10 -2.51 1.43
N VAL A 52 -6.89 -3.55 1.21
CA VAL A 52 -6.94 -4.67 2.15
C VAL A 52 -5.60 -5.45 2.10
N PRO A 53 -5.11 -6.02 3.22
CA PRO A 53 -3.83 -6.72 3.29
C PRO A 53 -3.67 -7.83 2.25
N GLU A 54 -4.75 -8.51 1.87
CA GLU A 54 -4.74 -9.69 1.02
C GLU A 54 -4.36 -9.42 -0.43
N VAL A 55 -4.49 -8.16 -0.90
CA VAL A 55 -4.13 -7.78 -2.28
C VAL A 55 -2.69 -7.30 -2.41
N LEU A 56 -1.98 -7.15 -1.28
CA LEU A 56 -0.59 -6.69 -1.23
C LEU A 56 0.36 -7.86 -0.99
N SER A 57 1.60 -7.65 -1.40
CA SER A 57 2.75 -8.49 -1.05
C SER A 57 3.91 -7.59 -0.65
N LEU A 58 4.65 -8.01 0.37
CA LEU A 58 5.96 -7.44 0.68
C LEU A 58 6.95 -7.72 -0.48
N VAL A 59 7.81 -6.74 -0.76
CA VAL A 59 8.85 -6.80 -1.80
C VAL A 59 10.20 -7.18 -1.20
#